data_AF-A0A7Y5KFX6-F1
#
_entry.id   AF-A0A7Y5KFX6-F1
#
_cell.length_a   1.000
_cell.length_b   1.000
_cell.length_c   1.000
_cell.angle_alpha   90.00
_cell.angle_beta   90.00
_cell.angle_gamma   90.00
#
_symmetry.space_group_name_H-M   'P 1'
#
loop_
_entity.id
_entity.type
_entity.pdbx_description
1 polymer ?
#
loop_
_entity_poly.entity_id
_entity_poly.type
_entity_poly.pdbx_seq_one_letter_code
_entity_poly.pdbx_strand_id
1 'polypeptide(L)'
;CRKLADILTIGRNLTLRHESGLELELSIAQRRGHAEVVPLENEMFCASLPCGRAFSSTQASSVSGEMILNGIAGERSFSSQPIQLRIAEGKIVFIKGGKNSNVLRRRLRSTWTSSESPEGAAKPSAGRHCVEIGLGLNENAKLGQSELEDEKVLGTVHLGFGRRSTPARPAEVLVRGIVVNPTIIIDGRDILQKGRLTLE
;
A
#
# COMPACT_ATOMS: atom_id res chain seq x y z
N CYS A 1 0.65 -14.66 8.28
CA CYS A 1 -0.25 -14.04 7.28
C CYS A 1 -1.74 -14.17 7.60
N ARG A 2 -2.31 -15.38 7.79
CA ARG A 2 -3.77 -15.57 7.97
C ARG A 2 -4.37 -14.75 9.11
N LYS A 3 -3.79 -14.88 10.31
CA LYS A 3 -4.19 -14.09 11.50
C LYS A 3 -4.27 -12.59 11.21
N LEU A 4 -3.33 -12.05 10.45
CA LEU A 4 -3.35 -10.63 10.09
C LEU A 4 -4.42 -10.30 9.03
N ALA A 5 -4.68 -11.19 8.07
CA ALA A 5 -5.79 -11.02 7.14
C ALA A 5 -7.15 -11.05 7.85
N ASP A 6 -7.30 -11.88 8.89
CA ASP A 6 -8.51 -11.91 9.71
C ASP A 6 -8.68 -10.61 10.50
N ILE A 7 -7.61 -10.11 11.11
CA ILE A 7 -7.58 -8.80 11.79
C ILE A 7 -7.98 -7.68 10.81
N LEU A 8 -7.40 -7.66 9.60
CA LEU A 8 -7.75 -6.71 8.56
C LEU A 8 -9.20 -6.83 8.06
N THR A 9 -9.83 -8.00 8.23
CA THR A 9 -11.22 -8.25 7.82
C THR A 9 -12.22 -7.73 8.87
N ILE A 10 -11.90 -7.90 10.15
CA ILE A 10 -12.78 -7.48 11.26
C ILE A 10 -12.54 -6.02 11.67
N GLY A 11 -11.35 -5.49 11.39
CA GLY A 11 -10.94 -4.14 11.75
C GLY A 11 -11.78 -3.06 11.06
N ARG A 12 -11.90 -1.90 11.72
CA ARG A 12 -12.64 -0.76 11.16
C ARG A 12 -11.75 0.43 10.88
N ASN A 13 -11.03 0.92 11.88
CA ASN A 13 -10.18 2.08 11.78
C ASN A 13 -8.72 1.67 11.88
N LEU A 14 -7.90 2.15 10.94
CA LEU A 14 -6.47 1.89 10.89
C LEU A 14 -5.72 3.22 10.88
N THR A 15 -4.78 3.35 11.82
CA THR A 15 -3.79 4.43 11.84
C THR A 15 -2.42 3.86 11.50
N LEU A 16 -1.80 4.44 10.47
CA LEU A 16 -0.43 4.17 10.06
C LEU A 16 0.44 5.35 10.49
N ARG A 17 1.42 5.11 11.37
CA ARG A 17 2.31 6.14 11.91
C ARG A 17 3.76 5.90 11.47
N HIS A 18 4.39 6.93 10.94
CA HIS A 18 5.82 6.95 10.65
C HIS A 18 6.61 7.42 11.88
N GLU A 19 7.90 7.06 11.97
CA GLU A 19 8.78 7.45 13.09
C GLU A 19 8.94 8.96 13.25
N SER A 20 8.72 9.73 12.19
CA SER A 20 8.72 11.21 12.23
C SER A 20 7.49 11.81 12.91
N GLY A 21 6.51 10.99 13.32
CA GLY A 21 5.23 11.43 13.88
C GLY A 21 4.17 11.79 12.83
N LEU A 22 4.45 11.62 11.53
CA LEU A 22 3.42 11.78 10.50
C LEU A 22 2.50 10.55 10.49
N GLU A 23 1.21 10.80 10.29
CA GLU A 23 0.17 9.78 10.39
C GLU A 23 -0.79 9.81 9.21
N LEU A 24 -1.23 8.62 8.84
CA LEU A 24 -2.27 8.38 7.87
C LEU A 24 -3.39 7.58 8.53
N GLU A 25 -4.59 8.12 8.51
CA GLU A 25 -5.80 7.46 9.01
C GLU A 25 -6.63 6.95 7.84
N LEU A 26 -7.24 5.77 8.00
CA LEU A 26 -8.13 5.18 7.02
C LEU A 26 -9.12 4.20 7.63
N SER A 27 -10.22 3.98 6.91
CA SER A 27 -11.19 2.94 7.21
C SER A 27 -10.95 1.70 6.34
N ILE A 28 -10.93 0.55 7.01
CA ILE A 28 -10.95 -0.79 6.42
C ILE A 28 -12.27 -1.52 6.75
N ALA A 29 -13.25 -0.80 7.30
CA ALA A 29 -14.54 -1.38 7.64
C ALA A 29 -15.22 -2.04 6.44
N GLN A 30 -15.74 -3.26 6.64
CA GLN A 30 -16.39 -4.07 5.60
C GLN A 30 -15.49 -4.38 4.39
N ARG A 31 -14.17 -4.37 4.58
CA ARG A 31 -13.20 -4.79 3.56
C ARG A 31 -12.60 -6.12 3.94
N ARG A 32 -12.48 -7.01 2.95
CA ARG A 32 -11.88 -8.33 3.17
C ARG A 32 -10.36 -8.18 3.23
N GLY A 33 -9.77 -8.70 4.31
CA GLY A 33 -8.34 -8.94 4.39
C GLY A 33 -7.97 -10.19 3.60
N HIS A 34 -6.81 -10.15 2.94
CA HIS A 34 -6.29 -11.22 2.12
C HIS A 34 -4.90 -11.60 2.62
N ALA A 35 -4.61 -12.90 2.65
CA ALA A 35 -3.28 -13.42 2.92
C ALA A 35 -2.68 -13.94 1.61
N GLU A 36 -1.49 -13.43 1.25
CA GLU A 36 -0.69 -13.98 0.17
C GLU A 36 0.37 -14.91 0.78
N VAL A 37 0.21 -16.21 0.55
CA VAL A 37 1.03 -17.28 1.14
C VAL A 37 1.35 -18.33 0.08
N VAL A 38 2.46 -19.05 0.27
CA VAL A 38 2.83 -20.16 -0.62
C VAL A 38 1.71 -21.21 -0.59
N PRO A 39 1.21 -21.66 -1.76
CA PRO A 39 0.22 -22.71 -1.79
C PRO A 39 0.85 -24.04 -1.37
N LEU A 40 0.47 -24.53 -0.19
CA LEU A 40 0.81 -25.88 0.27
C LEU A 40 -0.13 -26.92 -0.36
N GLU A 41 -1.45 -26.66 -0.40
CA GLU A 41 -2.45 -27.53 -1.04
C GLU A 41 -3.64 -26.67 -1.49
N ASN A 42 -3.95 -26.68 -2.80
CA ASN A 42 -5.13 -26.20 -3.59
C ASN A 42 -6.02 -24.99 -3.17
N GLU A 43 -5.84 -24.37 -2.02
CA GLU A 43 -6.71 -23.29 -1.49
C GLU A 43 -5.94 -22.01 -1.16
N MET A 44 -4.81 -21.78 -1.83
CA MET A 44 -3.93 -20.66 -1.49
C MET A 44 -3.48 -19.90 -2.73
N PHE A 45 -3.55 -18.58 -2.62
CA PHE A 45 -3.28 -17.64 -3.69
C PHE A 45 -1.95 -16.93 -3.42
N CYS A 46 -0.98 -17.16 -4.30
CA CYS A 46 0.22 -16.35 -4.40
C CYS A 46 0.23 -15.70 -5.78
N ALA A 47 0.01 -14.38 -5.82
CA ALA A 47 0.00 -13.63 -7.07
C ALA A 47 1.42 -13.43 -7.60
N SER A 48 2.41 -13.39 -6.70
CA SER A 48 3.80 -13.12 -7.03
C SER A 48 4.75 -13.76 -6.01
N LEU A 49 5.84 -14.34 -6.49
CA LEU A 49 6.94 -14.74 -5.61
C LEU A 49 7.89 -13.55 -5.39
N PRO A 50 8.45 -13.38 -4.17
CA PRO A 50 8.15 -14.17 -2.97
C PRO A 50 6.77 -13.84 -2.38
N CYS A 51 6.10 -14.85 -1.78
CA CYS A 51 4.85 -14.63 -1.04
C CYS A 51 5.15 -14.06 0.36
N GLY A 52 4.11 -13.83 1.18
CA GLY A 52 4.27 -13.43 2.59
C GLY A 52 3.87 -11.99 2.85
N ARG A 53 2.61 -11.65 2.55
CA ARG A 53 1.99 -10.40 2.98
C ARG A 53 0.53 -10.59 3.34
N ALA A 54 -0.04 -9.65 4.08
CA ALA A 54 -1.48 -9.51 4.23
C ALA A 54 -1.92 -8.12 3.81
N PHE A 55 -3.06 -7.98 3.14
CA PHE A 55 -3.51 -6.71 2.59
C PHE A 55 -5.03 -6.58 2.60
N SER A 56 -5.52 -5.35 2.57
CA SER A 56 -6.95 -5.02 2.43
C SER A 56 -7.13 -3.82 1.52
N SER A 57 -8.27 -3.75 0.83
CA SER A 57 -8.65 -2.52 0.14
C SER A 57 -9.02 -1.44 1.16
N THR A 58 -8.74 -0.18 0.85
CA THR A 58 -9.20 0.94 1.67
C THR A 58 -10.61 1.38 1.27
N GLN A 59 -11.34 2.05 2.18
CA GLN A 59 -12.53 2.79 1.77
C GLN A 59 -12.10 4.09 1.07
N ALA A 60 -12.55 4.24 -0.19
CA ALA A 60 -12.05 5.24 -1.14
C ALA A 60 -11.84 6.64 -0.53
N SER A 61 -12.81 7.21 0.16
CA SER A 61 -12.73 8.59 0.70
C SER A 61 -12.23 8.67 2.15
N SER A 62 -11.88 7.55 2.78
CA SER A 62 -11.52 7.53 4.20
C SER A 62 -10.05 7.87 4.47
N VAL A 63 -9.18 7.73 3.47
CA VAL A 63 -7.73 7.84 3.65
C VAL A 63 -7.33 9.32 3.73
N SER A 64 -6.84 9.78 4.88
CA SER A 64 -6.43 11.17 5.09
C SER A 64 -5.21 11.28 6.00
N GLY A 65 -4.35 12.26 5.72
CA GLY A 65 -3.16 12.55 6.53
C GLY A 65 -1.89 12.69 5.70
N GLU A 66 -0.76 12.49 6.36
CA GLU A 66 0.57 12.62 5.78
C GLU A 66 1.40 11.37 6.02
N MET A 67 2.20 10.99 5.02
CA MET A 67 3.01 9.79 5.12
C MET A 67 4.35 9.98 4.42
N ILE A 68 5.39 9.36 4.98
CA ILE A 68 6.71 9.27 4.35
C ILE A 68 6.87 7.87 3.75
N LEU A 69 7.16 7.83 2.45
CA LEU A 69 7.64 6.64 1.78
C LEU A 69 9.17 6.65 1.82
N ASN A 70 9.75 5.76 2.64
CA ASN A 70 11.19 5.61 2.88
C ASN A 70 11.75 4.27 2.37
N GLY A 71 10.92 3.44 1.71
CA GLY A 71 11.37 2.29 0.92
C GLY A 71 11.29 2.56 -0.59
N ILE A 72 11.24 1.51 -1.40
CA ILE A 72 10.97 1.65 -2.83
C ILE A 72 9.59 2.31 -3.04
N ALA A 73 9.55 3.36 -3.85
CA ALA A 73 8.32 4.03 -4.25
C ALA A 73 8.35 4.30 -5.75
N GLY A 74 7.88 3.33 -6.53
CA GLY A 74 7.87 3.44 -8.00
C GLY A 74 9.25 3.34 -8.68
N GLU A 75 10.28 2.80 -8.02
CA GLU A 75 11.59 2.49 -8.64
C GLU A 75 11.96 1.01 -8.47
N ARG A 76 13.04 0.55 -9.12
CA ARG A 76 13.60 -0.80 -8.93
C ARG A 76 14.76 -0.82 -7.91
N SER A 77 15.12 0.32 -7.34
CA SER A 77 16.29 0.47 -6.48
C SER A 77 15.91 1.18 -5.18
N PHE A 78 16.45 0.69 -4.06
CA PHE A 78 16.24 1.28 -2.73
C PHE A 78 16.59 2.76 -2.72
N SER A 79 15.69 3.60 -2.22
CA SER A 79 15.88 5.05 -2.23
C SER A 79 16.47 5.53 -0.91
N SER A 80 17.54 6.32 -0.99
CA SER A 80 18.01 7.11 0.15
C SER A 80 17.25 8.43 0.33
N GLN A 81 16.32 8.77 -0.58
CA GLN A 81 15.55 10.01 -0.56
C GLN A 81 14.06 9.75 -0.32
N PRO A 82 13.57 9.94 0.92
CA PRO A 82 12.16 9.72 1.23
C PRO A 82 11.23 10.63 0.42
N ILE A 83 10.03 10.15 0.13
CA ILE A 83 8.96 10.90 -0.50
C ILE A 83 7.88 11.17 0.55
N GLN A 84 7.62 12.44 0.84
CA GLN A 84 6.49 12.83 1.68
C GLN A 84 5.24 13.00 0.81
N LEU A 85 4.14 12.42 1.27
CA LEU A 85 2.82 12.50 0.66
C LEU A 85 1.85 13.19 1.60
N ARG A 86 0.91 13.96 1.04
CA ARG A 86 -0.34 14.31 1.71
C ARG A 86 -1.49 13.69 0.95
N ILE A 87 -2.33 12.95 1.65
CA ILE A 87 -3.52 12.31 1.13
C ILE A 87 -4.72 12.97 1.79
N ALA A 88 -5.70 13.36 0.98
CA ALA A 88 -6.96 13.91 1.47
C ALA A 88 -8.09 13.20 0.74
N GLU A 89 -9.06 12.69 1.50
CA GLU A 89 -10.23 11.98 0.98
C GLU A 89 -9.87 10.89 -0.04
N GLY A 90 -8.88 10.07 0.29
CA GLY A 90 -8.41 8.99 -0.58
C GLY A 90 -7.36 9.36 -1.60
N LYS A 91 -7.15 10.65 -1.86
CA LYS A 91 -6.40 11.11 -3.03
C LYS A 91 -5.10 11.80 -2.63
N ILE A 92 -4.01 11.45 -3.31
CA ILE A 92 -2.74 12.18 -3.17
C ILE A 92 -2.92 13.61 -3.70
N VAL A 93 -2.91 14.58 -2.78
CA VAL A 93 -3.01 16.02 -3.08
C VAL A 93 -1.66 16.71 -3.08
N PHE A 94 -0.64 16.13 -2.42
CA PHE A 94 0.71 16.66 -2.39
C PHE A 94 1.74 15.54 -2.42
N ILE A 95 2.85 15.80 -3.12
CA ILE A 95 4.02 14.93 -3.18
C ILE A 95 5.23 15.85 -3.03
N LYS A 96 6.15 15.55 -2.13
CA LYS A 96 7.42 16.26 -1.92
C LYS A 96 8.56 15.24 -1.82
N GLY A 97 9.71 15.60 -2.37
CA GLY A 97 10.90 14.76 -2.37
C GLY A 97 11.81 15.14 -3.53
N GLY A 98 12.97 14.49 -3.62
CA GLY A 98 13.94 14.70 -4.70
C GLY A 98 13.54 13.99 -6.00
N LYS A 99 14.53 13.40 -6.68
CA LYS A 99 14.35 12.76 -7.99
C LYS A 99 13.27 11.66 -7.99
N ASN A 100 13.19 10.88 -6.92
CA ASN A 100 12.26 9.75 -6.80
C ASN A 100 10.80 10.21 -6.76
N SER A 101 10.52 11.41 -6.24
CA SER A 101 9.18 11.99 -6.28
C SER A 101 8.71 12.24 -7.72
N ASN A 102 9.62 12.54 -8.65
CA ASN A 102 9.29 12.72 -10.07
C ASN A 102 8.97 11.38 -10.75
N VAL A 103 9.65 10.31 -10.36
CA VAL A 103 9.36 8.96 -10.86
C VAL A 103 7.99 8.49 -10.37
N LEU A 104 7.69 8.66 -9.07
CA LEU A 104 6.35 8.39 -8.53
C LEU A 104 5.29 9.19 -9.29
N ARG A 105 5.47 10.52 -9.48
CA ARG A 105 4.56 11.35 -10.27
C ARG A 105 4.37 10.82 -11.70
N ARG A 106 5.43 10.35 -12.36
CA ARG A 106 5.36 9.78 -13.71
C ARG A 106 4.56 8.49 -13.72
N ARG A 107 4.80 7.56 -12.78
CA ARG A 107 4.04 6.31 -12.68
C ARG A 107 2.56 6.55 -12.38
N LEU A 108 2.25 7.41 -11.41
CA LEU A 108 0.87 7.79 -11.11
C LEU A 108 0.17 8.43 -12.32
N ARG A 109 0.92 9.10 -13.22
CA ARG A 109 0.40 9.58 -14.51
C ARG A 109 0.32 8.50 -15.60
N SER A 110 1.19 7.49 -15.63
CA SER A 110 1.19 6.47 -16.69
C SER A 110 0.15 5.37 -16.45
N THR A 111 -0.24 5.11 -15.19
CA THR A 111 -1.38 4.24 -14.83
C THR A 111 -2.73 4.68 -15.45
N TRP A 112 -2.73 5.83 -16.10
CA TRP A 112 -3.82 6.47 -16.81
C TRP A 112 -4.00 6.04 -18.27
N THR A 113 -2.91 5.78 -18.99
CA THR A 113 -2.89 5.83 -20.46
C THR A 113 -3.30 4.50 -21.10
N SER A 114 -3.42 3.45 -20.31
CA SER A 114 -3.86 2.13 -20.77
C SER A 114 -5.38 2.04 -20.65
N SER A 115 -6.06 2.27 -21.78
CA SER A 115 -7.50 2.10 -22.05
C SER A 115 -8.46 3.12 -21.41
N GLU A 116 -9.24 3.79 -22.27
CA GLU A 116 -10.58 4.36 -21.97
C GLU A 116 -10.66 5.79 -21.40
N SER A 117 -10.37 6.81 -22.21
CA SER A 117 -11.08 8.08 -22.03
C SER A 117 -11.23 8.82 -23.36
N PRO A 118 -12.46 9.21 -23.78
CA PRO A 118 -12.67 10.06 -24.94
C PRO A 118 -11.84 11.34 -24.86
N GLU A 119 -11.40 11.88 -25.99
CA GLU A 119 -10.73 13.18 -26.05
C GLU A 119 -11.63 14.28 -25.46
N GLY A 120 -11.06 15.21 -24.68
CA GLY A 120 -11.75 16.43 -24.26
C GLY A 120 -12.42 16.48 -22.86
N ALA A 121 -12.56 15.37 -22.14
CA ALA A 121 -13.10 15.44 -20.77
C ALA A 121 -12.03 15.90 -19.74
N ALA A 122 -12.39 16.82 -18.83
CA ALA A 122 -11.62 17.10 -17.62
C ALA A 122 -11.64 15.84 -16.74
N LYS A 123 -10.48 15.20 -16.62
CA LYS A 123 -10.38 13.77 -16.34
C LYS A 123 -9.90 13.52 -14.89
N PRO A 124 -10.66 12.82 -14.02
CA PRO A 124 -10.27 12.61 -12.63
C PRO A 124 -9.06 11.66 -12.50
N SER A 125 -8.14 12.01 -11.61
CA SER A 125 -6.82 11.37 -11.41
C SER A 125 -6.91 10.00 -10.72
N ALA A 126 -7.45 8.98 -11.39
CA ALA A 126 -7.62 7.64 -10.82
C ALA A 126 -6.32 7.07 -10.21
N GLY A 127 -5.16 7.31 -10.87
CA GLY A 127 -3.84 6.89 -10.41
C GLY A 127 -3.42 7.36 -9.01
N ARG A 128 -4.07 8.40 -8.46
CA ARG A 128 -3.71 9.00 -7.16
C ARG A 128 -4.55 8.51 -5.99
N HIS A 129 -5.53 7.63 -6.21
CA HIS A 129 -6.33 7.11 -5.11
C HIS A 129 -5.56 6.03 -4.37
N CYS A 130 -5.45 6.14 -3.06
CA CYS A 130 -4.98 5.07 -2.20
C CYS A 130 -6.11 4.04 -2.09
N VAL A 131 -5.91 2.87 -2.68
CA VAL A 131 -6.93 1.81 -2.81
C VAL A 131 -6.58 0.54 -2.05
N GLU A 132 -5.34 0.43 -1.57
CA GLU A 132 -4.83 -0.75 -0.88
C GLU A 132 -3.85 -0.35 0.22
N ILE A 133 -3.91 -1.07 1.32
CA ILE A 133 -2.87 -1.12 2.34
C ILE A 133 -2.50 -2.59 2.58
N GLY A 134 -1.23 -2.87 2.81
CA GLY A 134 -0.83 -4.17 3.32
C GLY A 134 0.48 -4.16 4.08
N LEU A 135 0.75 -5.30 4.72
CA LEU A 135 1.86 -5.52 5.62
C LEU A 135 2.70 -6.69 5.09
N GLY A 136 4.00 -6.48 5.01
CA GLY A 136 4.96 -7.53 4.69
C GLY A 136 5.22 -8.42 5.90
N LEU A 137 5.28 -9.73 5.65
CA LEU A 137 5.35 -10.80 6.66
C LEU A 137 6.37 -11.89 6.31
N ASN A 138 7.24 -11.65 5.33
CA ASN A 138 8.27 -12.58 4.90
C ASN A 138 9.63 -12.18 5.50
N GLU A 139 10.14 -13.03 6.39
CA GLU A 139 11.45 -12.88 7.06
C GLU A 139 12.64 -13.02 6.09
N ASN A 140 12.44 -13.70 4.96
CA ASN A 140 13.48 -13.95 3.98
C ASN A 140 13.55 -12.88 2.88
N ALA A 141 12.51 -12.04 2.75
CA ALA A 141 12.48 -10.96 1.76
C ALA A 141 13.37 -9.80 2.20
N LYS A 142 14.01 -9.14 1.22
CA LYS A 142 14.94 -8.03 1.48
C LYS A 142 14.48 -6.76 0.79
N LEU A 143 14.65 -5.63 1.48
CA LEU A 143 14.43 -4.30 0.91
C LEU A 143 15.41 -4.04 -0.23
N GLY A 144 14.95 -3.28 -1.23
CA GLY A 144 15.79 -2.82 -2.32
C GLY A 144 15.96 -3.79 -3.48
N GLN A 145 15.32 -4.95 -3.45
CA GLN A 145 15.40 -5.94 -4.53
C GLN A 145 14.41 -5.62 -5.64
N SER A 146 13.15 -5.36 -5.27
CA SER A 146 12.10 -4.94 -6.21
C SER A 146 10.87 -4.45 -5.45
N GLU A 147 10.03 -3.65 -6.11
CA GLU A 147 8.72 -3.26 -5.54
C GLU A 147 7.86 -4.47 -5.12
N LEU A 148 7.99 -5.58 -5.85
CA LEU A 148 7.31 -6.82 -5.51
C LEU A 148 7.95 -7.49 -4.30
N GLU A 149 9.25 -7.45 -4.07
CA GLU A 149 9.83 -8.09 -2.89
C GLU A 149 9.65 -7.22 -1.64
N ASP A 150 9.84 -5.91 -1.78
CA ASP A 150 9.79 -4.94 -0.69
C ASP A 150 8.42 -4.90 0.02
N GLU A 151 7.30 -5.13 -0.70
CA GLU A 151 5.97 -5.21 -0.09
C GLU A 151 5.74 -6.48 0.76
N LYS A 152 6.66 -7.46 0.70
CA LYS A 152 6.60 -8.70 1.50
C LYS A 152 7.57 -8.68 2.67
N VAL A 153 8.53 -7.77 2.73
CA VAL A 153 9.52 -7.71 3.80
C VAL A 153 8.84 -7.62 5.16
N LEU A 154 9.23 -8.50 6.09
CA LEU A 154 8.66 -8.51 7.43
C LEU A 154 8.72 -7.11 8.06
N GLY A 155 7.57 -6.62 8.51
CA GLY A 155 7.48 -5.36 9.24
C GLY A 155 7.43 -4.10 8.37
N THR A 156 7.34 -4.24 7.04
CA THR A 156 7.04 -3.10 6.16
C THR A 156 5.54 -2.96 5.94
N VAL A 157 5.14 -1.77 5.49
CA VAL A 157 3.78 -1.49 5.03
C VAL A 157 3.85 -0.95 3.62
N HIS A 158 2.96 -1.41 2.75
CA HIS A 158 2.80 -0.82 1.42
C HIS A 158 1.46 -0.12 1.29
N LEU A 159 1.48 1.02 0.60
CA LEU A 159 0.30 1.74 0.14
C LEU A 159 0.18 1.57 -1.38
N GLY A 160 -0.94 1.04 -1.84
CA GLY A 160 -1.24 0.89 -3.27
C GLY A 160 -2.04 2.07 -3.79
N PHE A 161 -1.53 2.72 -4.84
CA PHE A 161 -2.17 3.86 -5.51
C PHE A 161 -2.63 3.49 -6.92
N GLY A 162 -3.88 3.78 -7.24
CA GLY A 162 -4.45 3.56 -8.57
C GLY A 162 -5.85 2.96 -8.52
N ARG A 163 -6.05 1.86 -9.25
CA ARG A 163 -7.32 1.13 -9.27
C ARG A 163 -7.09 -0.37 -9.09
N ARG A 164 -7.96 -1.01 -8.32
CA ARG A 164 -8.09 -2.46 -8.31
C ARG A 164 -8.98 -2.94 -9.46
N SER A 165 -8.80 -4.21 -9.82
CA SER A 165 -9.69 -4.91 -10.75
C SER A 165 -11.12 -4.95 -10.20
N THR A 166 -12.10 -4.76 -11.08
CA THR A 166 -13.54 -4.88 -10.81
C THR A 166 -14.19 -5.66 -11.96
N PRO A 167 -15.40 -6.22 -11.80
CA PRO A 167 -16.10 -6.88 -12.91
C PRO A 167 -16.25 -5.99 -14.15
N ALA A 168 -16.41 -4.67 -13.95
CA ALA A 168 -16.49 -3.70 -15.03
C ALA A 168 -15.12 -3.28 -15.62
N ARG A 169 -14.04 -3.48 -14.87
CA ARG A 169 -12.67 -3.07 -15.24
C ARG A 169 -11.66 -4.11 -14.77
N PRO A 170 -11.35 -5.13 -15.59
CA PRO A 170 -10.61 -6.30 -15.14
C PRO A 170 -9.12 -6.04 -14.89
N ALA A 171 -8.56 -4.95 -15.41
CA ALA A 171 -7.15 -4.61 -15.25
C ALA A 171 -6.87 -3.87 -13.93
N GLU A 172 -6.13 -4.52 -13.03
CA GLU A 172 -5.54 -3.88 -11.86
C GLU A 172 -4.32 -3.04 -12.25
N VAL A 173 -4.23 -1.83 -11.69
CA VAL A 173 -3.07 -0.96 -11.87
C VAL A 173 -2.75 -0.29 -10.54
N LEU A 174 -1.67 -0.76 -9.92
CA LEU A 174 -1.19 -0.26 -8.63
C LEU A 174 0.26 0.22 -8.74
N VAL A 175 0.48 1.45 -8.31
CA VAL A 175 1.82 1.95 -7.94
C VAL A 175 1.95 1.81 -6.44
N ARG A 176 2.97 1.10 -5.96
CA ARG A 176 3.18 0.91 -4.52
C ARG A 176 4.18 1.91 -3.97
N GLY A 177 3.88 2.40 -2.78
CA GLY A 177 4.81 3.13 -1.93
C GLY A 177 5.08 2.33 -0.66
N ILE A 178 6.34 2.10 -0.34
CA ILE A 178 6.76 1.35 0.84
C ILE A 178 7.08 2.29 2.00
N VAL A 179 6.56 1.94 3.17
CA VAL A 179 6.87 2.53 4.48
C VAL A 179 7.60 1.48 5.30
N VAL A 180 8.82 1.82 5.71
CA VAL A 180 9.74 0.99 6.48
C VAL A 180 9.67 1.40 7.95
N ASN A 181 9.69 0.40 8.84
CA ASN A 181 9.55 0.54 10.30
C ASN A 181 8.32 1.35 10.79
N PRO A 182 7.12 1.21 10.18
CA PRO A 182 5.96 1.94 10.67
C PRO A 182 5.40 1.36 11.97
N THR A 183 4.48 2.09 12.56
CA THR A 183 3.55 1.59 13.58
C THR A 183 2.15 1.51 12.96
N ILE A 184 1.46 0.38 13.15
CA ILE A 184 0.06 0.19 12.76
C ILE A 184 -0.78 -0.06 14.00
N ILE A 185 -1.85 0.73 14.09
CA ILE A 185 -2.86 0.63 15.13
C ILE A 185 -4.19 0.32 14.43
N ILE A 186 -4.84 -0.78 14.81
CA ILE A 186 -6.18 -1.12 14.31
C ILE A 186 -7.15 -1.16 15.49
N ASP A 187 -8.19 -0.34 15.43
CA ASP A 187 -9.21 -0.21 16.48
C ASP A 187 -8.61 -0.04 17.90
N GLY A 188 -7.56 0.78 18.00
CA GLY A 188 -6.86 1.08 19.25
C GLY A 188 -5.87 0.01 19.71
N ARG A 189 -5.67 -1.07 18.95
CA ARG A 189 -4.68 -2.11 19.25
C ARG A 189 -3.46 -1.98 18.36
N ASP A 190 -2.27 -2.00 18.96
CA ASP A 190 -1.03 -2.06 18.22
C ASP A 190 -0.90 -3.43 17.54
N ILE A 191 -0.70 -3.40 16.23
CA ILE A 191 -0.48 -4.58 15.39
C ILE A 191 0.98 -4.68 14.98
N LEU A 192 1.60 -3.51 14.76
CA LEU A 192 2.99 -3.35 14.41
C LEU A 192 3.51 -2.13 15.18
N GLN A 193 4.65 -2.24 15.84
CA GLN A 193 5.34 -1.13 16.49
C GLN A 193 6.75 -1.01 15.93
N LYS A 194 7.05 0.12 15.29
CA LYS A 194 8.38 0.40 14.69
C LYS A 194 8.93 -0.76 13.86
N GLY A 195 8.08 -1.36 13.02
CA GLY A 195 8.43 -2.51 12.18
C GLY A 195 8.42 -3.88 12.87
N ARG A 196 8.07 -3.98 14.15
CA ARG A 196 7.98 -5.25 14.88
C ARG A 196 6.52 -5.64 15.10
N LEU A 197 6.16 -6.87 14.77
CA LEU A 197 4.83 -7.40 15.06
C LEU A 197 4.64 -7.51 16.57
N THR A 198 3.49 -7.05 17.05
CA THR A 198 3.08 -7.11 18.47
C THR A 198 2.07 -8.21 18.75
N LEU A 199 1.67 -8.95 17.70
CA LEU A 199 0.71 -10.03 17.81
C LEU A 199 1.40 -11.29 18.37
N GLU A 200 1.15 -11.60 19.64
CA GLU A 200 1.34 -12.94 20.21
C GLU A 200 0.25 -13.90 19.70
#